data_AF-A0A6P4FLV8-F1
#
_entry.id   AF-A0A6P4FLV8-F1
#
_cell.length_a   1.000
_cell.length_b   1.000
_cell.length_c   1.000
_cell.angle_alpha   90.00
_cell.angle_beta   90.00
_cell.angle_gamma   90.00
#
_symmetry.space_group_name_H-M   'P 1'
#
loop_
_entity.id
_entity.type
_entity.pdbx_description
1 polymer ?
#
loop_
_entity_poly.entity_id
_entity_poly.type
_entity_poly.pdbx_seq_one_letter_code
_entity_poly.pdbx_strand_id
1 'polypeptide(L)'
;MDSKDLSLQMLSVESQNQKLELNQLKQQLGHANQDNQELQKAIEKVTYKYQFANSQKEQLTIELDGMILKLEEHDIKFKGVVAKLEEQIRSMQLIISESQQQIAQMEQMRHQLLKDLEAQEQMHLQQMEAQKQSLEDNNLEKITCSICLEAWDANGSHRVVSLACGHLFGDSCIRAYLMRNNDCPICRQMAYTQDLRYIFGRNIH
;
A
#
# COMPACT_ATOMS: atom_id res chain seq x y z
N MET A 1 -69.17 31.14 117.37
CA MET A 1 -68.90 31.00 115.92
C MET A 1 -67.59 31.72 115.63
N ASP A 2 -66.47 31.37 116.28
CA ASP A 2 -65.50 30.27 116.08
C ASP A 2 -64.52 30.43 114.89
N SER A 3 -63.39 31.13 115.16
CA SER A 3 -62.24 31.29 114.26
C SER A 3 -61.54 29.98 113.88
N LYS A 4 -61.76 28.90 114.65
CA LYS A 4 -61.28 27.55 114.31
C LYS A 4 -62.08 26.91 113.18
N ASP A 5 -63.35 27.28 113.04
CA ASP A 5 -64.27 26.69 112.05
C ASP A 5 -63.94 27.17 110.61
N LEU A 6 -63.57 28.45 110.46
CA LEU A 6 -63.15 29.04 109.19
C LEU A 6 -61.82 28.47 108.67
N SER A 7 -60.87 28.19 109.58
CA SER A 7 -59.56 27.60 109.24
C SER A 7 -59.68 26.12 108.84
N LEU A 8 -60.58 25.37 109.48
CA LEU A 8 -60.93 24.00 109.09
C LEU A 8 -61.63 23.95 107.72
N GLN A 9 -62.51 24.91 107.43
CA GLN A 9 -63.16 25.03 106.12
C GLN A 9 -62.16 25.35 105.00
N MET A 10 -61.22 26.28 105.22
CA MET A 10 -60.14 26.58 104.25
C MET A 10 -59.26 25.36 103.95
N LEU A 11 -58.80 24.64 104.99
CA LEU A 11 -58.00 23.42 104.82
C LEU A 11 -58.77 22.32 104.07
N SER A 12 -60.09 22.24 104.26
CA SER A 12 -60.96 21.31 103.52
C SER A 12 -61.07 21.67 102.03
N VAL A 13 -61.21 22.96 101.70
CA VAL A 13 -61.26 23.44 100.31
C VAL A 13 -59.93 23.24 99.60
N GLU A 14 -58.81 23.49 100.28
CA GLU A 14 -57.47 23.30 99.74
C GLU A 14 -57.16 21.82 99.48
N SER A 15 -57.57 20.93 100.39
CA SER A 15 -57.53 19.47 100.20
C SER A 15 -58.41 18.98 99.05
N GLN A 16 -59.59 19.60 98.87
CA GLN A 16 -60.47 19.31 97.72
C GLN A 16 -59.87 19.78 96.40
N ASN A 17 -59.24 20.96 96.35
CA ASN A 17 -58.55 21.47 95.17
C ASN A 17 -57.35 20.59 94.79
N GLN A 18 -56.52 20.20 95.77
CA GLN A 18 -55.40 19.27 95.55
C GLN A 18 -55.88 17.90 95.04
N LYS A 19 -57.03 17.41 95.52
CA LYS A 19 -57.67 16.20 94.97
C LYS A 19 -58.11 16.37 93.53
N LEU A 20 -58.65 17.54 93.18
CA LEU A 20 -59.10 17.86 91.83
C LEU A 20 -57.92 17.89 90.85
N GLU A 21 -56.83 18.59 91.22
CA GLU A 21 -55.58 18.62 90.46
C GLU A 21 -54.95 17.23 90.33
N LEU A 22 -54.91 16.45 91.42
CA LEU A 22 -54.39 15.09 91.39
C LEU A 22 -55.18 14.19 90.42
N ASN A 23 -56.50 14.37 90.34
CA ASN A 23 -57.34 13.63 89.41
C ASN A 23 -57.11 14.07 87.95
N GLN A 24 -56.94 15.37 87.70
CA GLN A 24 -56.60 15.88 86.37
C GLN A 24 -55.22 15.37 85.90
N LEU A 25 -54.21 15.43 86.76
CA LEU A 25 -52.87 14.91 86.47
C LEU A 25 -52.88 13.40 86.20
N LYS A 26 -53.67 12.62 86.96
CA LYS A 26 -53.84 11.19 86.70
C LYS A 26 -54.49 10.91 85.35
N GLN A 27 -55.48 11.70 84.95
CA GLN A 27 -56.13 11.57 83.65
C GLN A 27 -55.15 11.90 82.52
N GLN A 28 -54.37 12.99 82.65
CA GLN A 28 -53.33 13.35 81.68
C GLN A 28 -52.24 12.29 81.57
N LEU A 29 -51.77 11.73 82.70
CA LEU A 29 -50.80 10.64 82.72
C LEU A 29 -51.34 9.39 82.01
N GLY A 30 -52.64 9.10 82.16
CA GLY A 30 -53.32 8.01 81.45
C GLY A 30 -53.29 8.20 79.94
N HIS A 31 -53.66 9.38 79.45
CA HIS A 31 -53.59 9.73 78.03
C HIS A 31 -52.15 9.67 77.49
N ALA A 32 -51.18 10.26 78.20
CA ALA A 32 -49.79 10.25 77.79
C ALA A 32 -49.20 8.82 77.70
N ASN A 33 -49.58 7.92 78.61
CA ASN A 33 -49.18 6.51 78.54
C ASN A 33 -49.79 5.79 77.34
N GLN A 34 -51.02 6.12 76.98
CA GLN A 34 -51.72 5.55 75.83
C GLN A 34 -51.07 6.02 74.52
N ASP A 35 -50.80 7.33 74.42
CA ASP A 35 -50.07 7.92 73.29
C ASP A 35 -48.67 7.30 73.14
N ASN A 36 -47.97 7.07 74.25
CA ASN A 36 -46.63 6.44 74.25
C ASN A 36 -46.68 4.99 73.75
N GLN A 37 -47.71 4.21 74.12
CA GLN A 37 -47.93 2.87 73.59
C GLN A 37 -48.24 2.88 72.08
N GLU A 38 -49.02 3.84 71.60
CA GLU A 38 -49.29 4.00 70.17
C GLU A 38 -48.03 4.38 69.40
N LEU A 39 -47.23 5.30 69.93
CA LEU A 39 -45.93 5.67 69.38
C LEU A 39 -44.97 4.48 69.33
N GLN A 40 -44.89 3.65 70.38
CA GLN A 40 -44.06 2.44 70.36
C GLN A 40 -44.46 1.49 69.23
N LYS A 41 -45.77 1.22 69.06
CA LYS A 41 -46.26 0.37 67.96
C LYS A 41 -45.95 0.97 66.59
N ALA A 42 -46.06 2.30 66.46
CA ALA A 42 -45.70 2.99 65.22
C ALA A 42 -44.19 2.88 64.93
N ILE A 43 -43.34 3.04 65.94
CA ILE A 43 -41.88 2.90 65.84
C ILE A 43 -41.50 1.48 65.42
N GLU A 44 -42.09 0.44 66.03
CA GLU A 44 -41.83 -0.95 65.65
C GLU A 44 -42.19 -1.21 64.18
N LYS A 45 -43.35 -0.71 63.73
CA LYS A 45 -43.79 -0.85 62.35
C LYS A 45 -42.85 -0.15 61.36
N VAL A 46 -42.39 1.06 61.69
CA VAL A 46 -41.42 1.80 60.86
C VAL A 46 -40.06 1.10 60.86
N THR A 47 -39.61 0.60 62.01
CA THR A 47 -38.35 -0.12 62.15
C THR A 47 -38.33 -1.37 61.28
N TYR A 48 -39.40 -2.17 61.29
CA TYR A 48 -39.51 -3.34 60.43
C TYR A 48 -39.46 -2.97 58.95
N LYS A 49 -40.21 -1.93 58.53
CA LYS A 49 -40.18 -1.46 57.14
C LYS A 49 -38.80 -0.97 56.72
N TYR A 50 -38.11 -0.26 57.60
CA TYR A 50 -36.76 0.22 57.36
C TYR A 50 -35.78 -0.93 57.19
N GLN A 51 -35.82 -1.93 58.09
CA GLN A 51 -34.97 -3.12 57.98
C GLN A 51 -35.22 -3.89 56.68
N PHE A 52 -36.48 -4.08 56.31
CA PHE A 52 -36.85 -4.73 55.06
C PHE A 52 -36.33 -3.98 53.83
N ALA A 53 -36.51 -2.66 53.80
CA ALA A 53 -35.98 -1.83 52.71
C ALA A 53 -34.44 -1.87 52.67
N ASN A 54 -33.77 -1.91 53.83
CA ASN A 54 -32.32 -2.00 53.90
C ASN A 54 -31.80 -3.35 53.37
N SER A 55 -32.46 -4.47 53.69
CA SER A 55 -32.12 -5.78 53.13
C SER A 55 -32.31 -5.83 51.60
N GLN A 56 -33.39 -5.22 51.08
CA GLN A 56 -33.56 -5.10 49.62
C GLN A 56 -32.47 -4.26 48.97
N LYS A 57 -32.08 -3.15 49.60
CA LYS A 57 -30.98 -2.30 49.12
C LYS A 57 -29.67 -3.09 49.08
N GLU A 58 -29.36 -3.86 50.12
CA GLU A 58 -28.16 -4.71 50.15
C GLU A 58 -28.17 -5.74 49.02
N GLN A 59 -29.30 -6.39 48.78
CA GLN A 59 -29.44 -7.33 47.66
C GLN A 59 -29.21 -6.65 46.31
N LEU A 60 -29.83 -5.50 46.06
CA LEU A 60 -29.64 -4.74 44.83
C LEU A 60 -28.19 -4.26 44.66
N THR A 61 -27.52 -3.94 45.77
CA THR A 61 -26.10 -3.54 45.75
C THR A 61 -25.23 -4.71 45.30
N ILE A 62 -25.47 -5.91 45.82
CA ILE A 62 -24.76 -7.13 45.39
C ILE A 62 -25.01 -7.43 43.91
N GLU A 63 -26.25 -7.29 43.45
CA GLU A 63 -26.59 -7.48 42.03
C GLU A 63 -25.88 -6.45 41.14
N LEU A 64 -25.85 -5.18 41.56
CA LEU A 64 -25.13 -4.10 40.86
C LEU A 64 -23.63 -4.39 40.78
N ASP A 65 -22.99 -4.73 41.89
CA ASP A 65 -21.56 -5.07 41.94
C ASP A 65 -21.24 -6.25 41.03
N GLY A 66 -22.11 -7.28 41.01
CA GLY A 66 -21.99 -8.41 40.11
C GLY A 66 -22.08 -8.05 38.63
N MET A 67 -22.93 -7.07 38.27
CA MET A 67 -23.01 -6.56 36.90
C MET A 67 -21.78 -5.74 36.51
N ILE A 68 -21.25 -4.92 37.44
CA ILE A 68 -20.02 -4.15 37.23
C ILE A 68 -18.85 -5.08 36.93
N LEU A 69 -18.66 -6.13 37.74
CA LEU A 69 -17.58 -7.11 37.52
C LEU A 69 -17.67 -7.79 36.14
N LYS A 70 -18.88 -8.13 35.70
CA LYS A 70 -19.08 -8.71 34.35
C LYS A 70 -18.74 -7.73 33.23
N LEU A 71 -19.08 -6.44 33.40
CA LEU A 71 -18.75 -5.40 32.44
C LEU A 71 -17.24 -5.18 32.37
N GLU A 72 -16.56 -5.15 33.51
CA GLU A 72 -15.10 -5.05 33.57
C GLU A 72 -14.40 -6.25 32.92
N GLU A 73 -14.90 -7.47 33.15
CA GLU A 73 -14.37 -8.68 32.50
C GLU A 73 -14.53 -8.60 30.97
N HIS A 74 -15.68 -8.16 30.49
CA HIS A 74 -15.94 -7.96 29.06
C HIS A 74 -15.06 -6.87 28.45
N ASP A 75 -14.86 -5.76 29.16
CA ASP A 75 -13.98 -4.66 28.72
C ASP A 75 -12.53 -5.14 28.55
N ILE A 76 -12.02 -5.92 29.51
CA ILE A 76 -10.68 -6.53 29.41
C ILE A 76 -10.58 -7.46 28.19
N LYS A 77 -11.58 -8.32 27.97
CA LYS A 77 -11.62 -9.21 26.80
C LYS A 77 -11.63 -8.41 25.49
N PHE A 78 -12.46 -7.37 25.42
CA PHE A 78 -12.56 -6.52 24.23
C PHE A 78 -11.24 -5.79 23.95
N LYS A 79 -10.62 -5.18 24.98
CA LYS A 79 -9.30 -4.56 24.87
C LYS A 79 -8.24 -5.55 24.37
N GLY A 80 -8.28 -6.79 24.85
CA GLY A 80 -7.38 -7.85 24.38
C GLY A 80 -7.57 -8.19 22.90
N VAL A 81 -8.81 -8.22 22.40
CA VAL A 81 -9.10 -8.43 20.98
C VAL A 81 -8.61 -7.26 20.14
N VAL A 82 -8.87 -6.02 20.57
CA VAL A 82 -8.41 -4.80 19.88
C VAL A 82 -6.88 -4.78 19.76
N ALA A 83 -6.16 -5.07 20.85
CA ALA A 83 -4.70 -5.11 20.84
C ALA A 83 -4.14 -6.13 19.82
N LYS A 84 -4.75 -7.31 19.71
CA LYS A 84 -4.38 -8.33 18.72
C LYS A 84 -4.63 -7.85 17.29
N LEU A 85 -5.77 -7.21 17.04
CA LEU A 85 -6.09 -6.67 15.73
C LEU A 85 -5.11 -5.56 15.34
N GLU A 86 -4.76 -4.67 16.27
CA GLU A 86 -3.76 -3.63 16.03
C GLU A 86 -2.39 -4.22 15.69
N GLU A 87 -1.96 -5.28 16.38
CA GLU A 87 -0.72 -5.98 16.08
C GLU A 87 -0.73 -6.63 14.69
N GLN A 88 -1.85 -7.26 14.31
CA GLN A 88 -2.03 -7.80 12.96
C GLN A 88 -1.99 -6.71 11.89
N ILE A 89 -2.65 -5.57 12.13
CA ILE A 89 -2.61 -4.41 11.22
C ILE A 89 -1.19 -3.89 11.05
N ARG A 90 -0.43 -3.73 12.15
CA ARG A 90 0.98 -3.30 12.10
C ARG A 90 1.84 -4.25 11.28
N SER A 91 1.70 -5.56 11.50
CA SER A 91 2.41 -6.59 10.74
C SER A 91 2.08 -6.53 9.24
N MET A 92 0.79 -6.44 8.90
CA MET A 92 0.34 -6.37 7.51
C MET A 92 0.81 -5.08 6.83
N GLN A 93 0.86 -3.95 7.53
CA GLN A 93 1.39 -2.69 7.00
C GLN A 93 2.86 -2.77 6.62
N LEU A 94 3.68 -3.49 7.39
CA LEU A 94 5.10 -3.71 7.06
C LEU A 94 5.25 -4.55 5.79
N ILE A 95 4.47 -5.63 5.67
CA ILE A 95 4.50 -6.47 4.46
C ILE A 95 4.09 -5.66 3.23
N ILE A 96 3.05 -4.83 3.35
CA ILE A 96 2.58 -3.97 2.26
C ILE A 96 3.66 -2.95 1.87
N SER A 97 4.31 -2.29 2.83
CA SER A 97 5.34 -1.30 2.54
C SER A 97 6.57 -1.92 1.86
N GLU A 98 7.03 -3.08 2.33
CA GLU A 98 8.12 -3.83 1.69
C GLU A 98 7.75 -4.25 0.26
N SER A 99 6.55 -4.79 0.06
CA SER A 99 6.07 -5.20 -1.26
C SER A 99 5.98 -4.02 -2.23
N GLN A 100 5.46 -2.88 -1.76
CA GLN A 100 5.38 -1.65 -2.55
C GLN A 100 6.76 -1.13 -2.95
N GLN A 101 7.74 -1.18 -2.03
CA GLN A 101 9.11 -0.78 -2.32
C GLN A 101 9.75 -1.68 -3.39
N GLN A 102 9.55 -3.00 -3.31
CA GLN A 102 10.04 -3.94 -4.31
C GLN A 102 9.43 -3.69 -5.70
N ILE A 103 8.12 -3.43 -5.76
CA ILE A 103 7.44 -3.09 -7.02
C ILE A 103 8.05 -1.81 -7.62
N ALA A 104 8.21 -0.75 -6.82
CA ALA A 104 8.79 0.51 -7.29
C ALA A 104 10.22 0.33 -7.81
N GLN A 105 11.05 -0.46 -7.12
CA GLN A 105 12.40 -0.78 -7.58
C GLN A 105 12.41 -1.54 -8.90
N MET A 106 11.52 -2.53 -9.05
CA MET A 106 11.42 -3.32 -10.27
C MET A 106 10.91 -2.49 -11.45
N GLU A 107 9.96 -1.57 -11.22
CA GLU A 107 9.48 -0.63 -12.23
C GLU A 107 10.59 0.32 -12.70
N GLN A 108 11.39 0.84 -11.77
CA GLN A 108 12.57 1.67 -12.10
C GLN A 108 13.58 0.88 -12.94
N MET A 109 13.90 -0.35 -12.54
CA MET A 109 14.83 -1.20 -13.28
C MET A 109 14.30 -1.52 -14.69
N ARG A 110 13.00 -1.83 -14.82
CA ARG A 110 12.36 -2.07 -16.12
C ARG A 110 12.44 -0.83 -17.01
N HIS A 111 12.17 0.35 -16.46
CA HIS A 111 12.23 1.59 -17.20
C HIS A 111 13.65 1.90 -17.69
N GLN A 112 14.64 1.69 -16.84
CA GLN A 112 16.05 1.86 -17.20
C GLN A 112 16.45 0.89 -18.32
N LEU A 113 16.10 -0.39 -18.19
CA LEU A 113 16.41 -1.40 -19.20
C LEU A 113 15.80 -1.07 -20.57
N LEU A 114 14.53 -0.61 -20.60
CA LEU A 114 13.89 -0.21 -21.86
C LEU A 114 14.63 0.94 -22.53
N LYS A 115 15.03 1.95 -21.75
CA LYS A 115 15.78 3.10 -22.24
C LYS A 115 17.16 2.69 -22.79
N ASP A 116 17.84 1.78 -22.11
CA ASP A 116 19.15 1.27 -22.54
C ASP A 116 19.01 0.46 -23.84
N LEU A 117 17.96 -0.36 -23.97
CA LEU A 117 17.66 -1.11 -25.19
C LEU A 117 17.35 -0.18 -26.37
N GLU A 118 16.55 0.86 -26.16
CA GLU A 118 16.26 1.88 -27.19
C GLU A 118 17.53 2.60 -27.65
N ALA A 119 18.38 3.01 -26.70
CA ALA A 119 19.66 3.65 -27.02
C ALA A 119 20.60 2.69 -27.80
N GLN A 120 20.63 1.42 -27.39
CA GLN A 120 21.41 0.40 -28.07
C GLN A 120 20.89 0.16 -29.50
N GLU A 121 19.57 0.03 -29.70
CA GLU A 121 18.97 -0.11 -31.02
C GLU A 121 19.31 1.06 -31.95
N GLN A 122 19.18 2.30 -31.46
CA GLN A 122 19.55 3.49 -32.21
C GLN A 122 21.02 3.50 -32.62
N MET A 123 21.91 3.14 -31.71
CA MET A 123 23.35 3.05 -32.01
C MET A 123 23.63 1.99 -33.09
N HIS A 124 23.01 0.82 -32.99
CA HIS A 124 23.18 -0.25 -34.00
C HIS A 124 22.66 0.18 -35.37
N LEU A 125 21.50 0.83 -35.45
CA LEU A 125 20.96 1.35 -36.70
C LEU A 125 21.91 2.37 -37.35
N GLN A 126 22.47 3.28 -36.55
CA GLN A 126 23.46 4.25 -37.03
C GLN A 126 24.73 3.57 -37.54
N GLN A 127 25.23 2.55 -36.83
CA GLN A 127 26.40 1.78 -37.26
C GLN A 127 26.14 1.03 -38.57
N MET A 128 24.97 0.40 -38.70
CA MET A 128 24.59 -0.30 -39.94
C MET A 128 24.49 0.65 -41.12
N GLU A 129 23.89 1.83 -40.93
CA GLU A 129 23.77 2.83 -42.01
C GLU A 129 25.14 3.38 -42.41
N ALA A 130 26.01 3.68 -41.45
CA ALA A 130 27.38 4.10 -41.74
C ALA A 130 28.18 3.02 -42.49
N GLN A 131 28.01 1.75 -42.11
CA GLN A 131 28.65 0.64 -42.81
C GLN A 131 28.11 0.49 -44.23
N LYS A 132 26.79 0.64 -44.42
CA LYS A 132 26.16 0.62 -45.75
C LYS A 132 26.69 1.75 -46.63
N GLN A 133 26.74 2.98 -46.13
CA GLN A 133 27.32 4.12 -46.85
C GLN A 133 28.78 3.84 -47.26
N SER A 134 29.58 3.31 -46.34
CA SER A 134 30.97 2.94 -46.65
C SER A 134 31.07 1.88 -47.76
N LEU A 135 30.15 0.91 -47.82
CA LEU A 135 30.12 -0.11 -48.87
C LEU A 135 29.65 0.46 -50.21
N GLU A 136 28.70 1.38 -50.21
CA GLU A 136 28.23 2.08 -51.41
C GLU A 136 29.34 2.95 -52.00
N ASP A 137 30.06 3.70 -51.16
CA ASP A 137 31.23 4.50 -51.58
C ASP A 137 32.33 3.61 -52.18
N ASN A 138 32.64 2.47 -51.54
CA ASN A 138 33.63 1.52 -52.03
C ASN A 138 33.21 0.76 -53.31
N ASN A 139 31.91 0.66 -53.62
CA ASN A 139 31.43 -0.01 -54.82
C ASN A 139 31.45 0.88 -56.06
N LEU A 140 31.38 2.21 -55.90
CA LEU A 140 31.53 3.16 -57.00
C LEU A 140 32.97 3.20 -57.52
N GLU A 141 33.97 2.97 -56.66
CA GLU A 141 35.40 2.98 -57.05
C GLU A 141 35.87 1.70 -57.78
N LYS A 142 35.04 0.63 -57.86
CA LYS A 142 35.46 -0.69 -58.38
C LYS A 142 35.04 -1.01 -59.82
N ILE A 143 34.42 -0.07 -60.53
CA ILE A 143 34.02 -0.26 -61.95
C ILE A 143 35.10 0.32 -62.88
N THR A 144 36.34 -0.10 -62.69
CA THR A 144 37.48 0.35 -63.51
C THR A 144 38.28 -0.83 -64.04
N CYS A 145 38.97 -0.63 -65.17
CA CYS A 145 39.85 -1.64 -65.74
C CYS A 145 41.09 -1.81 -64.87
N SER A 146 41.34 -3.02 -64.37
CA SER A 146 42.52 -3.33 -63.56
C SER A 146 43.88 -3.17 -64.27
N ILE A 147 43.90 -2.90 -65.58
CA ILE A 147 45.13 -2.66 -66.37
C ILE A 147 45.46 -1.17 -66.44
N CYS A 148 44.50 -0.29 -66.72
CA CYS A 148 44.72 1.16 -66.85
C CYS A 148 44.15 1.99 -65.70
N LEU A 149 43.32 1.39 -64.84
CA LEU A 149 42.59 1.99 -63.72
C LEU A 149 41.54 3.05 -64.12
N GLU A 150 41.16 3.10 -65.40
CA GLU A 150 40.11 3.98 -65.93
C GLU A 150 38.75 3.27 -65.96
N ALA A 151 37.65 4.03 -65.99
CA ALA A 151 36.29 3.49 -66.14
C ALA A 151 36.10 2.80 -67.50
N TRP A 152 35.29 1.74 -67.54
CA TRP A 152 35.00 1.04 -68.80
C TRP A 152 34.03 1.81 -69.68
N ASP A 153 34.29 1.88 -70.98
CA ASP A 153 33.32 2.48 -71.89
C ASP A 153 32.06 1.60 -72.02
N ALA A 154 30.87 2.22 -72.13
CA ALA A 154 29.65 1.52 -72.51
C ALA A 154 29.78 0.83 -73.89
N ASN A 155 30.51 1.46 -74.82
CA ASN A 155 30.72 1.01 -76.19
C ASN A 155 32.10 1.48 -76.68
N GLY A 156 32.68 0.76 -77.65
CA GLY A 156 33.94 1.15 -78.27
C GLY A 156 35.12 0.30 -77.80
N SER A 157 36.32 0.88 -77.86
CA SER A 157 37.57 0.13 -77.73
C SER A 157 37.94 -0.23 -76.30
N HIS A 158 37.51 0.54 -75.29
CA HIS A 158 37.78 0.24 -73.88
C HIS A 158 36.54 -0.31 -73.15
N ARG A 159 35.64 -0.97 -73.89
CA ARG A 159 34.46 -1.60 -73.31
C ARG A 159 34.80 -2.82 -72.47
N VAL A 160 33.94 -3.15 -71.49
CA VAL A 160 34.17 -4.29 -70.59
C VAL A 160 34.09 -5.64 -71.33
N VAL A 161 35.10 -6.47 -71.09
CA VAL A 161 35.21 -7.86 -71.54
C VAL A 161 35.66 -8.75 -70.40
N SER A 162 35.21 -10.00 -70.41
CA SER A 162 35.65 -11.04 -69.50
C SER A 162 36.53 -12.06 -70.20
N LEU A 163 37.55 -12.54 -69.51
CA LEU A 163 38.27 -13.76 -69.89
C LEU A 163 37.49 -15.01 -69.46
N ALA A 164 37.86 -16.18 -69.98
CA ALA A 164 37.25 -17.46 -69.58
C ALA A 164 37.32 -17.72 -68.06
N CYS A 165 38.31 -17.14 -67.36
CA CYS A 165 38.43 -17.21 -65.90
C CYS A 165 37.47 -16.29 -65.12
N GLY A 166 36.68 -15.44 -65.79
CA GLY A 166 35.69 -14.55 -65.18
C GLY A 166 36.17 -13.12 -64.88
N HIS A 167 37.48 -12.86 -64.88
CA HIS A 167 38.04 -11.53 -64.62
C HIS A 167 37.73 -10.53 -65.73
N LEU A 168 37.47 -9.27 -65.36
CA LEU A 168 37.02 -8.19 -66.23
C LEU A 168 38.12 -7.16 -66.53
N PHE A 169 38.15 -6.69 -67.77
CA PHE A 169 39.09 -5.69 -68.26
C PHE A 169 38.44 -4.85 -69.37
N GLY A 170 39.04 -3.70 -69.70
CA GLY A 170 38.71 -3.00 -70.95
C GLY A 170 39.32 -3.73 -72.15
N ASP A 171 38.55 -3.84 -73.23
CA ASP A 171 38.86 -4.67 -74.41
C ASP A 171 40.23 -4.35 -75.03
N SER A 172 40.51 -3.07 -75.29
CA SER A 172 41.80 -2.61 -75.82
C SER A 172 42.97 -2.96 -74.90
N CYS A 173 42.78 -2.82 -73.58
CA CYS A 173 43.82 -3.08 -72.59
C CYS A 173 44.16 -4.56 -72.49
N ILE A 174 43.16 -5.45 -72.37
CA ILE A 174 43.45 -6.87 -72.27
C ILE A 174 43.98 -7.45 -73.59
N ARG A 175 43.52 -6.94 -74.74
CA ARG A 175 44.10 -7.33 -76.03
C ARG A 175 45.57 -6.91 -76.13
N ALA A 176 45.91 -5.69 -75.73
CA ALA A 176 47.30 -5.23 -75.73
C ALA A 176 48.19 -6.07 -74.80
N TYR A 177 47.68 -6.46 -73.63
CA TYR A 177 48.40 -7.33 -72.70
C TYR A 177 48.61 -8.74 -73.29
N LEU A 178 47.56 -9.34 -73.86
CA LEU A 178 47.61 -10.70 -74.41
C LEU A 178 48.42 -10.82 -75.71
N MET A 179 48.80 -9.70 -76.33
CA MET A 179 49.78 -9.73 -77.42
C MET A 179 51.19 -10.05 -76.92
N ARG A 180 51.48 -9.81 -75.63
CA ARG A 180 52.80 -10.01 -75.02
C ARG A 180 52.83 -11.17 -74.02
N ASN A 181 51.69 -11.59 -73.52
CA ASN A 181 51.53 -12.61 -72.49
C ASN A 181 50.36 -13.54 -72.85
N ASN A 182 50.34 -14.77 -72.32
CA ASN A 182 49.27 -15.75 -72.60
C ASN A 182 48.51 -16.14 -71.33
N ASP A 183 48.41 -15.22 -70.37
CA ASP A 183 47.78 -15.43 -69.06
C ASP A 183 46.90 -14.25 -68.63
N CYS A 184 46.00 -14.50 -67.68
CA CYS A 184 45.18 -13.46 -67.07
C CYS A 184 46.03 -12.57 -66.14
N PRO A 185 46.00 -11.23 -66.26
CA PRO A 185 46.74 -10.33 -65.37
C PRO A 185 46.41 -10.49 -63.88
N ILE A 186 45.22 -11.01 -63.54
CA ILE A 186 44.76 -11.15 -62.15
C ILE A 186 45.09 -12.54 -61.59
N CYS A 187 44.63 -13.62 -62.26
CA CYS A 187 44.75 -14.97 -61.72
C CYS A 187 45.80 -15.86 -62.42
N ARG A 188 46.46 -15.35 -63.46
CA ARG A 188 47.49 -16.06 -64.26
C ARG A 188 47.03 -17.36 -64.93
N GLN A 189 45.73 -17.61 -65.00
CA GLN A 189 45.18 -18.69 -65.83
C GLN A 189 45.43 -18.39 -67.31
N MET A 190 45.76 -19.41 -68.10
CA MET A 190 45.99 -19.23 -69.53
C MET A 190 44.78 -18.59 -70.22
N ALA A 191 45.05 -17.61 -71.07
CA ALA A 191 44.03 -16.81 -71.73
C ALA A 191 44.51 -16.36 -73.10
N TYR A 192 43.59 -16.36 -74.06
CA TYR A 192 43.86 -15.91 -75.43
C TYR A 192 42.84 -14.86 -75.86
N THR A 193 43.21 -14.03 -76.84
CA THR A 193 42.35 -12.95 -77.37
C THR A 193 41.06 -13.45 -78.01
N GLN A 194 41.01 -14.74 -78.39
CA GLN A 194 39.83 -15.42 -78.93
C GLN A 194 38.81 -15.79 -77.85
N ASP A 195 39.24 -15.87 -76.59
CA ASP A 195 38.40 -16.25 -75.45
C ASP A 195 37.69 -15.06 -74.79
N LEU A 196 37.83 -13.87 -75.36
CA LEU A 196 37.24 -12.64 -74.84
C LEU A 196 35.71 -12.65 -75.04
N ARG A 197 34.99 -12.51 -73.93
CA ARG A 197 33.54 -12.45 -73.90
C ARG A 197 33.08 -11.05 -73.55
N TYR A 198 32.34 -10.42 -74.45
CA TYR A 198 31.75 -9.12 -74.19
C TYR A 198 30.62 -9.23 -73.17
N ILE A 199 30.68 -8.38 -72.14
CA ILE A 199 29.61 -8.26 -71.17
C ILE A 199 28.67 -7.13 -71.63
N PHE A 200 27.37 -7.41 -71.59
CA PHE A 200 26.31 -6.47 -71.93
C PHE A 200 25.40 -6.30 -70.72
N GLY A 201 25.20 -5.06 -70.26
CA GLY A 201 24.38 -4.74 -69.10
C GLY A 201 23.90 -3.28 -69.15
N ARG A 202 22.78 -2.97 -68.49
CA ARG A 202 22.07 -1.67 -68.62
C ARG A 202 22.77 -0.47 -67.95
N ASN A 203 23.80 -0.70 -67.14
CA ASN A 203 24.59 0.33 -66.43
C ASN A 203 26.09 0.00 -66.51
N ILE A 204 26.67 0.09 -67.70
CA ILE A 204 28.11 0.31 -67.86
C ILE A 204 28.17 1.78 -68.30
N HIS A 205 28.61 2.67 -67.41
CA HIS A 205 28.66 4.11 -67.67
C HIS A 205 29.90 4.45 -68.49
#